data_AF-A0A5C7B0N8-F1
#
_entry.id   AF-A0A5C7B0N8-F1
#
_cell.length_a   1.000
_cell.length_b   1.000
_cell.length_c   1.000
_cell.angle_alpha   90.00
_cell.angle_beta   90.00
_cell.angle_gamma   90.00
#
_symmetry.space_group_name_H-M   'P 1'
#
loop_
_entity.id
_entity.type
_entity.pdbx_description
1 polymer ?
#
loop_
_entity_poly.entity_id
_entity_poly.type
_entity_poly.pdbx_seq_one_letter_code
_entity_poly.pdbx_strand_id
1 'polypeptide(L)'
;MDKLEKVEMMDKILREFDDLKNSQTSVLKKISKIEADNINLGVGLLEKKLPDMWQNVDANLNLVTSLEEEFQAYRDKYYTDNNIKALQDAEE
;
A
#
# COMPACT_ATOMS: atom_id res chain seq x y z
N MET A 1 18.83 -7.60 14.80
CA MET A 1 18.54 -8.18 13.48
C MET A 1 19.83 -8.25 12.70
N ASP A 2 20.24 -9.46 12.34
CA ASP A 2 21.32 -9.65 11.37
C ASP A 2 20.90 -9.15 9.97
N LYS A 3 21.78 -9.33 8.98
CA LYS A 3 21.54 -8.80 7.64
C LYS A 3 20.40 -9.51 6.91
N LEU A 4 20.22 -10.81 7.15
CA LEU A 4 19.18 -11.63 6.54
C LEU A 4 17.83 -11.34 7.18
N GLU A 5 17.76 -11.32 8.51
CA GLU A 5 16.56 -10.94 9.27
C GLU A 5 16.06 -9.54 8.88
N LYS A 6 16.98 -8.61 8.58
CA LYS A 6 16.62 -7.27 8.07
C LYS A 6 15.97 -7.32 6.70
N VAL A 7 16.48 -8.10 5.76
CA VAL A 7 15.88 -8.24 4.43
C VAL A 7 14.52 -8.93 4.51
N GLU A 8 14.40 -9.98 5.31
CA GLU A 8 13.11 -10.66 5.52
C GLU A 8 12.06 -9.71 6.10
N MET A 9 12.47 -8.86 7.04
CA MET A 9 11.59 -7.82 7.60
C MET A 9 11.21 -6.77 6.54
N MET A 10 12.14 -6.37 5.66
CA MET A 10 11.83 -5.46 4.54
C MET A 10 10.84 -6.11 3.56
N ASP A 11 11.06 -7.37 3.19
CA ASP A 11 10.18 -8.14 2.30
C ASP A 11 8.79 -8.32 2.91
N LYS A 12 8.72 -8.48 4.25
CA LYS A 12 7.45 -8.47 4.97
C LYS A 12 6.76 -7.11 4.87
N ILE A 13 7.47 -6.01 5.11
CA ILE A 13 6.90 -4.66 5.02
C ILE A 13 6.38 -4.37 3.59
N LEU A 14 7.08 -4.81 2.55
CA LEU A 14 6.64 -4.69 1.16
C LEU A 14 5.31 -5.43 0.90
N ARG A 15 5.13 -6.63 1.47
CA ARG A 15 3.83 -7.34 1.41
C ARG A 15 2.72 -6.56 2.10
N GLU A 16 3.00 -5.94 3.26
CA GLU A 16 2.01 -5.11 3.96
C GLU A 16 1.63 -3.84 3.15
N PHE A 17 2.56 -3.28 2.36
CA PHE A 17 2.25 -2.20 1.43
C PHE A 17 1.27 -2.63 0.33
N ASP A 18 1.48 -3.79 -0.28
CA ASP A 18 0.55 -4.34 -1.28
C ASP A 18 -0.84 -4.61 -0.68
N ASP A 19 -0.89 -5.22 0.51
CA ASP A 19 -2.13 -5.44 1.25
C ASP A 19 -2.86 -4.13 1.59
N LEU A 20 -2.11 -3.08 1.93
CA LEU A 20 -2.66 -1.75 2.18
C LEU A 20 -3.26 -1.14 0.89
N LYS A 21 -2.59 -1.24 -0.26
CA LYS A 21 -3.11 -0.78 -1.56
C LYS A 21 -4.39 -1.52 -1.94
N ASN A 22 -4.40 -2.84 -1.77
CA ASN A 22 -5.58 -3.68 -2.01
C ASN A 22 -6.75 -3.26 -1.11
N SER A 23 -6.47 -2.96 0.16
CA SER A 23 -7.46 -2.47 1.12
C SER A 23 -8.03 -1.11 0.73
N GLN A 24 -7.19 -0.15 0.35
CA GLN A 24 -7.63 1.18 -0.07
C GLN A 24 -8.44 1.15 -1.37
N THR A 25 -8.03 0.33 -2.33
CA THR A 25 -8.82 0.08 -3.56
C THR A 25 -10.21 -0.48 -3.22
N SER A 26 -10.32 -1.37 -2.24
CA SER A 26 -11.60 -1.88 -1.75
C SER A 26 -12.45 -0.79 -1.10
N VAL A 27 -11.84 0.11 -0.33
CA VAL A 27 -12.52 1.28 0.25
C VAL A 27 -13.07 2.20 -0.84
N LEU A 28 -12.29 2.54 -1.87
CA LEU A 28 -12.74 3.37 -3.01
C LEU A 28 -13.97 2.76 -3.70
N LYS A 29 -13.94 1.45 -3.96
CA LYS A 29 -15.08 0.71 -4.55
C LYS A 29 -16.32 0.81 -3.67
N LYS A 30 -16.16 0.69 -2.35
CA LYS A 30 -17.27 0.80 -1.40
C LYS A 30 -17.85 2.22 -1.34
N ILE A 31 -17.00 3.25 -1.32
CA ILE A 31 -17.46 4.66 -1.39
C ILE A 31 -18.26 4.89 -2.67
N SER A 32 -17.72 4.47 -3.82
CA SER A 32 -18.39 4.60 -5.13
C SER A 32 -19.75 3.90 -5.17
N LYS A 33 -19.87 2.74 -4.50
CA LYS A 33 -21.15 2.02 -4.38
C LYS A 33 -22.16 2.80 -3.53
N ILE A 34 -21.72 3.36 -2.40
CA ILE A 34 -22.58 4.18 -1.54
C ILE A 34 -23.03 5.45 -2.30
N GLU A 35 -22.16 6.05 -3.10
CA GLU A 35 -22.53 7.18 -3.97
C GLU A 35 -23.63 6.79 -4.96
N ALA A 36 -23.47 5.65 -5.65
CA ALA A 36 -24.46 5.13 -6.58
C ALA A 36 -25.81 4.84 -5.90
N ASP A 37 -25.80 4.24 -4.70
CA ASP A 37 -27.01 4.01 -3.91
C ASP A 37 -27.65 5.34 -3.49
N ASN A 38 -26.84 6.35 -3.15
CA ASN A 38 -27.32 7.68 -2.74
C ASN A 38 -27.97 8.47 -3.89
N ILE A 39 -27.67 8.18 -5.16
CA ILE A 39 -28.38 8.78 -6.30
C ILE A 39 -29.89 8.52 -6.19
N ASN A 40 -30.28 7.32 -5.75
CA ASN A 40 -31.68 6.96 -5.56
C ASN A 40 -32.26 7.53 -4.25
N LEU A 41 -31.41 7.70 -3.23
CA LEU A 41 -31.82 8.16 -1.90
C LEU A 41 -31.95 9.69 -1.81
N GLY A 42 -31.15 10.45 -2.57
CA GLY A 42 -31.17 11.91 -2.62
C GLY A 42 -30.73 12.60 -1.32
N VAL A 43 -29.86 11.97 -0.52
CA VAL A 43 -29.39 12.57 0.75
C VAL A 43 -28.22 13.52 0.47
N GLY A 44 -28.49 14.83 0.54
CA GLY A 44 -27.49 15.87 0.28
C GLY A 44 -26.29 15.89 1.24
N LEU A 45 -26.37 15.24 2.41
CA LEU A 45 -25.20 15.03 3.26
C LEU A 45 -24.18 14.11 2.57
N LEU A 46 -24.65 13.01 2.00
CA LEU A 46 -23.84 12.01 1.33
C LEU A 46 -23.27 12.56 0.02
N GLU A 47 -24.07 13.30 -0.76
CA GLU A 47 -23.61 13.99 -1.99
C GLU A 47 -22.42 14.92 -1.74
N LYS A 48 -22.37 15.56 -0.57
CA LYS A 48 -21.30 16.49 -0.20
C LYS A 48 -20.07 15.80 0.38
N LYS A 49 -20.24 14.67 1.07
CA LYS A 49 -19.17 14.06 1.88
C LYS A 49 -18.50 12.86 1.26
N LEU A 50 -19.22 12.06 0.46
CA LEU A 50 -18.63 10.90 -0.20
C LEU A 50 -17.53 11.28 -1.22
N PRO A 51 -17.66 12.37 -2.01
CA PRO A 51 -16.60 12.78 -2.93
C PRO A 51 -15.31 13.16 -2.19
N ASP A 52 -15.41 13.91 -1.09
CA ASP A 52 -14.27 14.28 -0.24
C ASP A 52 -13.59 13.02 0.32
N MET A 53 -14.38 12.05 0.79
CA MET A 53 -13.85 10.78 1.29
C MET A 53 -13.15 9.99 0.20
N TRP A 54 -13.74 9.91 -1.00
CA TRP A 54 -13.16 9.21 -2.14
C TRP A 54 -11.82 9.83 -2.51
N GLN A 55 -11.76 11.16 -2.67
CA GLN A 55 -10.55 11.89 -3.03
C GLN A 55 -9.42 11.71 -2.00
N ASN A 56 -9.76 11.71 -0.70
CA ASN A 56 -8.75 11.50 0.35
C ASN A 56 -8.18 10.07 0.32
N VAL A 57 -9.01 9.06 0.04
CA VAL A 57 -8.53 7.67 -0.06
C VAL A 57 -7.70 7.48 -1.34
N ASP A 58 -8.09 8.09 -2.45
CA ASP A 58 -7.33 8.04 -3.71
C ASP A 58 -5.97 8.74 -3.58
N ALA A 59 -5.95 9.93 -2.98
CA ALA A 59 -4.71 10.64 -2.67
C ALA A 59 -3.80 9.79 -1.76
N ASN A 60 -4.36 9.10 -0.76
CA ASN A 60 -3.57 8.23 0.10
C ASN A 60 -3.06 6.98 -0.63
N LEU A 61 -3.84 6.41 -1.55
CA LEU A 61 -3.41 5.28 -2.39
C LEU A 61 -2.19 5.64 -3.23
N ASN A 62 -2.16 6.85 -3.80
CA ASN A 62 -1.01 7.35 -4.54
C ASN A 62 0.22 7.52 -3.63
N LEU A 63 0.04 8.03 -2.41
CA LEU A 63 1.13 8.17 -1.43
C LEU A 63 1.69 6.80 -1.00
N VAL A 64 0.81 5.82 -0.72
CA VAL A 64 1.21 4.47 -0.36
C VAL A 64 1.98 3.80 -1.50
N THR A 65 1.50 3.93 -2.74
CA THR A 65 2.17 3.37 -3.92
C THR A 65 3.55 3.99 -4.12
N SER A 66 3.69 5.31 -4.00
CA SER A 66 4.99 5.98 -4.13
C SER A 66 5.96 5.55 -3.03
N LEU A 67 5.48 5.42 -1.79
CA LEU A 67 6.32 4.99 -0.66
C LEU A 67 6.75 3.52 -0.79
N GLU A 68 5.88 2.64 -1.29
CA GLU A 68 6.22 1.25 -1.60
C GLU A 68 7.37 1.18 -2.61
N GLU A 69 7.29 1.95 -3.71
CA GLU A 69 8.34 2.01 -4.75
C GLU A 69 9.67 2.51 -4.19
N GLU A 70 9.65 3.60 -3.41
CA GLU A 70 10.84 4.13 -2.74
C GLU A 70 11.46 3.11 -1.77
N PHE A 71 10.60 2.39 -1.02
CA PHE A 71 11.05 1.39 -0.05
C PHE A 71 11.58 0.12 -0.73
N GLN A 72 11.00 -0.29 -1.85
CA GLN A 72 11.52 -1.39 -2.68
C GLN A 72 12.93 -1.06 -3.17
N ALA A 73 13.14 0.16 -3.71
CA ALA A 73 14.47 0.60 -4.14
C ALA A 73 15.47 0.63 -2.97
N TYR A 74 15.04 1.05 -1.79
CA TYR A 74 15.86 1.01 -0.57
C TYR A 74 16.24 -0.43 -0.19
N ARG A 75 15.27 -1.36 -0.18
CA ARG A 75 15.48 -2.78 0.11
C ARG A 75 16.46 -3.39 -0.89
N ASP A 76 16.31 -3.12 -2.18
CA ASP A 76 17.16 -3.71 -3.22
C ASP A 76 18.59 -3.20 -3.13
N LYS A 77 18.76 -1.90 -2.86
CA LYS A 77 20.08 -1.35 -2.56
C LYS A 77 20.70 -2.03 -1.33
N TYR A 78 19.94 -2.19 -0.25
CA TYR A 78 20.42 -2.90 0.94
C TYR A 78 20.81 -4.34 0.62
N TYR A 79 20.05 -5.04 -0.22
CA TYR A 79 20.32 -6.41 -0.65
C TYR A 79 21.65 -6.52 -1.39
N THR A 80 21.90 -5.62 -2.34
CA THR A 80 23.15 -5.57 -3.10
C THR A 80 24.34 -5.14 -2.24
N ASP A 81 24.24 -4.04 -1.49
CA ASP A 81 25.34 -3.49 -0.68
C ASP A 81 25.86 -4.47 0.37
N ASN A 82 25.03 -5.44 0.77
CA ASN A 82 25.34 -6.42 1.79
C ASN A 82 25.65 -7.83 1.27
N ASN A 83 25.71 -8.03 -0.05
CA ASN A 83 25.88 -9.35 -0.68
C ASN A 83 24.93 -10.40 -0.10
N ILE A 84 23.66 -10.03 0.12
CA ILE A 84 22.70 -10.89 0.80
C ILE A 84 22.54 -12.24 0.10
N LYS A 85 22.59 -12.27 -1.24
CA LYS A 85 22.54 -13.52 -2.01
C LYS A 85 23.61 -14.52 -1.58
N ALA A 86 24.85 -14.05 -1.40
CA ALA A 86 25.95 -14.91 -0.97
C ALA A 86 25.78 -15.40 0.47
N LEU A 87 25.12 -14.63 1.33
CA LEU A 87 24.79 -15.05 2.69
C LEU A 87 23.69 -16.12 2.69
N GLN A 88 22.64 -15.94 1.87
CA GLN A 88 21.57 -16.93 1.70
C GLN A 88 22.11 -18.27 1.17
N ASP A 89 22.96 -18.22 0.15
CA ASP A 89 23.56 -19.43 -0.47
C ASP A 89 24.53 -20.17 0.48
N ALA A 90 25.00 -19.52 1.55
CA ALA A 90 25.90 -20.12 2.54
C ALA A 90 25.15 -20.75 3.73
N GLU A 91 23.85 -20.48 3.87
CA GLU A 91 22.98 -21.06 4.90
C GLU A 91 22.16 -22.27 4.39
N GLU A 92 22.11 -22.49 3.08
CA GLU A 92 21.63 -23.73 2.44
C GLU A 92 22.68 -24.86 2.46
#